data_AF-A0A812PL68-F1
#
_entry.id   AF-A0A812PL68-F1
#
_cell.length_a   1.000
_cell.length_b   1.000
_cell.length_c   1.000
_cell.angle_alpha   90.00
_cell.angle_beta   90.00
_cell.angle_gamma   90.00
#
_symmetry.space_group_name_H-M   'P 1'
#
loop_
_entity.id
_entity.type
_entity.pdbx_description
1 polymer ?
#
loop_
_entity_poly.entity_id
_entity_poly.type
_entity_poly.pdbx_seq_one_letter_code
_entity_poly.pdbx_strand_id
1 'polypeptide(L)'
;MAESLATAAGQATQAAEEAADTQVALTASGALDLEFATTMQRVEAALASAPRHMRIRGEQWAQRLQLMVNVKQALFQKDRNLHADLLLKCIQEGSWTEPMDKHPPEGPLPCLPRYVACSLRRARAERIARAKPEAITLKADGCNPLQGSLASAATAAMGKPEAHVASSGPMQVSVAAPPAYAALAARVAHLELQNKQLRKQLLEARKRSERSASPAACRSVAARPHTPRGAFTAVPPEAPAVGFAAAVTAPAPSETGAAPVVPAANVPARLQPAPTAPSLEKPVTASHPMPEIHAGVSEPFQHGLCISEFCMTEISLKLHELKAVLKL
;
A
#
# COMPACT_ATOMS: atom_id res chain seq x y z
N MET A 1 -26.60 -1.04 -45.12
CA MET A 1 -25.24 -0.44 -45.08
C MET A 1 -25.07 0.60 -43.97
N ALA A 2 -26.04 1.49 -43.71
CA ALA A 2 -25.95 2.48 -42.63
C ALA A 2 -25.83 1.87 -41.21
N GLU A 3 -26.50 0.74 -40.93
CA GLU A 3 -26.42 0.06 -39.62
C GLU A 3 -25.04 -0.56 -39.34
N SER A 4 -24.28 -0.92 -40.39
CA SER A 4 -22.94 -1.47 -40.25
C SER A 4 -21.91 -0.40 -39.87
N LEU A 5 -22.09 0.85 -40.33
CA LEU A 5 -21.22 1.97 -39.97
C LEU A 5 -21.42 2.43 -38.53
N ALA A 6 -22.67 2.39 -38.02
CA ALA A 6 -22.96 2.73 -36.63
C ALA A 6 -22.34 1.74 -35.63
N THR A 7 -22.30 0.45 -35.99
CA THR A 7 -21.70 -0.59 -35.14
C THR A 7 -20.17 -0.48 -35.08
N ALA A 8 -19.52 -0.11 -36.20
CA ALA A 8 -18.08 0.11 -36.26
C ALA A 8 -17.64 1.33 -35.42
N ALA A 9 -18.42 2.42 -35.43
CA ALA A 9 -18.15 3.59 -34.62
C ALA A 9 -18.22 3.30 -33.11
N GLY A 10 -19.20 2.50 -32.68
CA GLY A 10 -19.34 2.11 -31.26
C GLY A 10 -18.21 1.20 -30.74
N GLN A 11 -17.65 0.33 -31.59
CA GLN A 11 -16.52 -0.52 -31.23
C GLN A 11 -15.22 0.29 -31.08
N ALA A 12 -15.01 1.31 -31.92
CA ALA A 12 -13.84 2.18 -31.83
C ALA A 12 -13.83 3.01 -30.53
N THR A 13 -15.00 3.46 -30.05
CA THR A 13 -15.09 4.21 -28.79
C THR A 13 -14.83 3.33 -27.56
N GLN A 14 -15.30 2.07 -27.55
CA GLN A 14 -15.04 1.15 -26.44
C GLN A 14 -13.56 0.77 -26.33
N ALA A 15 -12.89 0.56 -27.47
CA ALA A 15 -11.45 0.26 -27.49
C ALA A 15 -10.61 1.45 -26.98
N ALA A 16 -11.02 2.70 -27.26
CA ALA A 16 -10.34 3.88 -26.76
C ALA A 16 -10.51 4.07 -25.23
N GLU A 17 -11.69 3.75 -24.70
CA GLU A 17 -11.97 3.82 -23.25
C GLU A 17 -11.16 2.78 -22.47
N GLU A 18 -11.09 1.53 -22.96
CA GLU A 18 -10.31 0.46 -22.33
C GLU A 18 -8.79 0.71 -22.36
N ALA A 19 -8.29 1.35 -23.41
CA ALA A 19 -6.89 1.77 -23.50
C ALA A 19 -6.54 2.87 -22.49
N ALA A 20 -7.44 3.82 -22.26
CA ALA A 20 -7.24 4.89 -21.28
C ALA A 20 -7.18 4.35 -19.85
N ASP A 21 -8.08 3.43 -19.48
CA ASP A 21 -8.09 2.81 -18.15
C ASP A 21 -6.80 2.01 -17.86
N THR A 22 -6.28 1.33 -18.88
CA THR A 22 -5.02 0.58 -18.76
C THR A 22 -3.83 1.52 -18.53
N GLN A 23 -3.81 2.67 -19.20
CA GLN A 23 -2.75 3.68 -19.03
C GLN A 23 -2.77 4.33 -17.64
N VAL A 24 -3.96 4.58 -17.09
CA VAL A 24 -4.12 5.09 -15.72
C VAL A 24 -3.60 4.08 -14.68
N ALA A 25 -3.85 2.78 -14.88
CA ALA A 25 -3.35 1.74 -13.98
C ALA A 25 -1.81 1.63 -13.99
N LEU A 26 -1.18 1.73 -15.17
CA LEU A 26 0.27 1.70 -15.33
C LEU A 26 0.96 2.88 -14.64
N THR A 27 0.42 4.08 -14.81
CA THR A 27 0.95 5.29 -14.17
C THR A 27 0.79 5.23 -12.64
N ALA A 28 -0.32 4.70 -12.14
CA ALA A 28 -0.54 4.49 -10.71
C ALA A 28 0.47 3.49 -10.10
N SER A 29 0.78 2.39 -10.80
CA SER A 29 1.81 1.44 -10.34
C SER A 29 3.18 2.11 -10.22
N GLY A 30 3.59 2.87 -11.23
CA GLY A 30 4.88 3.57 -11.21
C GLY A 30 4.99 4.57 -10.05
N ALA A 31 3.90 5.28 -9.75
CA ALA A 31 3.86 6.18 -8.60
C ALA A 31 4.05 5.44 -7.26
N LEU A 32 3.39 4.28 -7.08
CA LEU A 32 3.55 3.47 -5.86
C LEU A 32 4.96 2.90 -5.70
N ASP A 33 5.62 2.52 -6.80
CA ASP A 33 7.00 2.02 -6.76
C ASP A 33 8.00 3.13 -6.44
N LEU A 34 7.80 4.35 -6.95
CA LEU A 34 8.62 5.50 -6.60
C LEU A 34 8.49 5.87 -5.12
N GLU A 35 7.26 5.86 -4.60
CA GLU A 35 6.98 6.08 -3.18
C GLU A 35 7.66 5.02 -2.30
N PHE A 36 7.63 3.76 -2.73
CA PHE A 36 8.32 2.67 -2.05
C PHE A 36 9.83 2.92 -2.00
N ALA A 37 10.45 3.20 -3.14
CA ALA A 37 11.89 3.45 -3.23
C ALA A 37 12.32 4.61 -2.32
N THR A 38 11.55 5.70 -2.33
CA THR A 38 11.80 6.86 -1.45
C THR A 38 11.71 6.48 0.03
N THR A 39 10.75 5.63 0.40
CA THR A 39 10.59 5.16 1.79
C THR A 39 11.71 4.22 2.20
N MET A 40 12.13 3.30 1.31
CA MET A 40 13.22 2.37 1.55
C MET A 40 14.57 3.09 1.72
N GLN A 41 14.84 4.14 0.94
CA GLN A 41 16.04 4.96 1.13
C GLN A 41 16.08 5.59 2.54
N ARG A 42 14.92 6.02 3.05
CA ARG A 42 14.81 6.56 4.43
C ARG A 42 14.99 5.48 5.48
N VAL A 43 14.51 4.26 5.22
CA VAL A 43 14.72 3.09 6.09
C VAL A 43 16.22 2.77 6.18
N GLU A 44 16.92 2.70 5.05
CA GLU A 44 18.36 2.44 5.00
C GLU A 44 19.17 3.50 5.75
N ALA A 45 18.85 4.78 5.54
CA ALA A 45 19.47 5.89 6.28
C ALA A 45 19.22 5.78 7.79
N ALA A 46 18.00 5.44 8.21
CA ALA A 46 17.67 5.26 9.62
C ALA A 46 18.40 4.06 10.24
N LEU A 47 18.47 2.93 9.52
CA LEU A 47 19.18 1.71 9.96
C LEU A 47 20.68 1.93 10.18
N ALA A 48 21.31 2.79 9.37
CA ALA A 48 22.72 3.14 9.54
C ALA A 48 23.02 3.75 10.92
N SER A 49 22.08 4.51 11.47
CA SER A 49 22.18 5.13 12.80
C SER A 49 21.59 4.29 13.94
N ALA A 50 20.87 3.21 13.63
CA ALA A 50 20.13 2.42 14.60
C ALA A 50 21.04 1.49 15.44
N PRO A 51 20.65 1.18 16.70
CA PRO A 51 21.38 0.23 17.53
C PRO A 51 21.41 -1.16 16.88
N ARG A 52 22.48 -1.92 17.12
CA ARG A 52 22.78 -3.19 16.43
C ARG A 52 21.60 -4.16 16.38
N HIS A 53 20.88 -4.33 17.49
CA HIS A 53 19.76 -5.27 17.57
C HIS A 53 18.58 -4.86 16.67
N MET A 54 18.28 -3.56 16.57
CA MET A 54 17.26 -3.05 15.65
C MET A 54 17.70 -3.18 14.21
N ARG A 55 18.97 -2.90 13.94
CA ARG A 55 19.54 -2.98 12.59
C ARG A 55 19.42 -4.37 11.99
N ILE A 56 19.79 -5.41 12.73
CA ILE A 56 19.68 -6.80 12.26
C ILE A 56 18.24 -7.14 11.86
N ARG A 57 17.26 -6.80 12.70
CA ARG A 57 15.85 -7.08 12.43
C ARG A 57 15.30 -6.22 11.28
N GLY A 58 15.65 -4.93 11.26
CA GLY A 58 15.22 -4.01 10.23
C GLY A 58 15.79 -4.36 8.85
N GLU A 59 17.03 -4.84 8.78
CA GLU A 59 17.64 -5.38 7.55
C GLU A 59 16.88 -6.60 7.03
N GLN A 60 16.50 -7.54 7.90
CA GLN A 60 15.71 -8.71 7.50
C GLN A 60 14.35 -8.33 6.91
N TRP A 61 13.64 -7.39 7.56
CA TRP A 61 12.38 -6.87 7.03
C TRP A 61 12.56 -6.08 5.75
N ALA A 62 13.60 -5.23 5.66
CA ALA A 62 13.92 -4.48 4.45
C ALA A 62 14.19 -5.41 3.25
N GLN A 63 15.01 -6.45 3.45
CA GLN A 63 15.25 -7.49 2.43
C GLN A 63 13.95 -8.16 2.00
N ARG A 64 13.07 -8.50 2.96
CA ARG A 64 11.76 -9.10 2.64
C ARG A 64 10.91 -8.18 1.78
N LEU A 65 10.84 -6.89 2.12
CA LEU A 65 10.06 -5.91 1.36
C LEU A 65 10.62 -5.71 -0.05
N GLN A 66 11.94 -5.75 -0.21
CA GLN A 66 12.61 -5.64 -1.52
C GLN A 66 12.29 -6.83 -2.44
N LEU A 67 12.15 -8.06 -1.90
CA LEU A 67 11.74 -9.22 -2.70
C LEU A 67 10.34 -9.03 -3.34
N MET A 68 9.49 -8.18 -2.76
CA MET A 68 8.15 -7.88 -3.28
C MET A 68 8.11 -6.75 -4.31
N VAL A 69 9.25 -6.26 -4.77
CA VAL A 69 9.32 -5.25 -5.84
C VAL A 69 8.72 -5.76 -7.16
N ASN A 70 8.82 -7.07 -7.42
CA ASN A 70 8.38 -7.67 -8.68
C ASN A 70 6.85 -7.89 -8.77
N VAL A 71 6.10 -7.67 -7.70
CA VAL A 71 4.64 -7.89 -7.67
C VAL A 71 3.91 -6.66 -8.22
N LYS A 72 3.34 -6.78 -9.43
CA LYS A 72 2.67 -5.68 -10.14
C LYS A 72 1.22 -5.39 -9.70
N GLN A 73 0.70 -6.16 -8.75
CA GLN A 73 -0.68 -5.97 -8.30
C GLN A 73 -0.76 -4.75 -7.36
N ALA A 74 -1.57 -3.76 -7.74
CA ALA A 74 -1.69 -2.49 -7.03
C ALA A 74 -2.05 -2.64 -5.54
N LEU A 75 -2.82 -3.66 -5.16
CA LEU A 75 -3.15 -3.93 -3.76
C LEU A 75 -1.91 -4.35 -2.96
N PHE A 76 -1.08 -5.25 -3.50
CA PHE A 76 0.15 -5.69 -2.85
C PHE A 76 1.20 -4.58 -2.80
N GLN A 77 1.28 -3.72 -3.82
CA GLN A 77 2.14 -2.55 -3.79
C GLN A 77 1.75 -1.58 -2.67
N LYS A 78 0.45 -1.30 -2.50
CA LYS A 78 -0.05 -0.45 -1.41
C LYS A 78 0.26 -1.05 -0.04
N ASP A 79 0.03 -2.35 0.14
CA ASP A 79 0.32 -3.03 1.40
C ASP A 79 1.83 -3.06 1.69
N ARG A 80 2.67 -3.34 0.69
CA ARG A 80 4.14 -3.23 0.77
C ARG A 80 4.59 -1.84 1.23
N ASN A 81 4.01 -0.79 0.65
CA ASN A 81 4.34 0.59 1.02
C ASN A 81 3.94 0.91 2.47
N LEU A 82 2.78 0.41 2.92
CA LEU A 82 2.38 0.58 4.32
C LEU A 82 3.31 -0.16 5.29
N HIS A 83 3.76 -1.36 4.93
CA HIS A 83 4.77 -2.08 5.72
C HIS A 83 6.11 -1.33 5.78
N ALA A 84 6.54 -0.71 4.68
CA ALA A 84 7.74 0.13 4.66
C ALA A 84 7.60 1.37 5.55
N ASP A 85 6.45 2.04 5.51
CA ASP A 85 6.15 3.17 6.40
C ASP A 85 6.13 2.73 7.88
N LEU A 86 5.56 1.56 8.19
CA LEU A 86 5.56 1.00 9.55
C LEU A 86 6.98 0.66 10.02
N LEU A 87 7.79 0.04 9.17
CA LEU A 87 9.19 -0.28 9.47
C LEU A 87 9.99 0.98 9.78
N LEU A 88 9.85 2.02 8.96
CA LEU A 88 10.47 3.32 9.20
C LEU A 88 10.07 3.90 10.56
N LYS A 89 8.78 3.83 10.89
CA LYS A 89 8.25 4.29 12.18
C LYS A 89 8.85 3.53 13.35
N CYS A 90 8.87 2.20 13.31
CA CYS A 90 9.48 1.36 14.35
C CYS A 90 10.97 1.69 14.59
N ILE A 91 11.73 1.94 13.51
CA ILE A 91 13.15 2.31 13.60
C ILE A 91 13.32 3.68 14.25
N GLN A 92 12.49 4.66 13.88
CA GLN A 92 12.55 6.02 14.42
C GLN A 92 12.14 6.09 15.90
N GLU A 93 11.12 5.32 16.30
CA GLU A 93 10.62 5.29 17.68
C GLU A 93 11.47 4.41 18.61
N GLY A 94 12.33 3.55 18.06
CA GLY A 94 13.11 2.61 18.87
C GLY A 94 12.30 1.42 19.40
N SER A 95 11.03 1.30 19.01
CA SER A 95 10.10 0.27 19.50
C SER A 95 9.49 -0.55 18.36
N TRP A 96 9.54 -1.87 18.49
CA TRP A 96 8.91 -2.78 17.53
C TRP A 96 7.45 -3.02 17.88
N THR A 97 6.55 -2.78 16.92
CA THR A 97 5.12 -3.09 17.04
C THR A 97 4.75 -4.26 16.14
N GLU A 98 3.76 -5.07 16.53
CA GLU A 98 3.22 -6.14 15.68
C GLU A 98 2.71 -5.56 14.33
N PRO A 99 3.05 -6.16 13.17
CA PRO A 99 3.70 -7.46 12.97
C PRO A 99 5.24 -7.44 12.85
N MET A 100 5.90 -6.30 13.08
CA MET A 100 7.35 -6.12 12.91
C MET A 100 8.18 -6.62 14.12
N ASP A 101 7.52 -7.08 15.17
CA ASP A 101 8.13 -7.65 16.37
C ASP A 101 8.77 -9.03 16.12
N LYS A 102 8.26 -9.75 15.12
CA LYS A 102 8.70 -11.09 14.73
C LYS A 102 9.59 -11.07 13.48
N HIS A 103 10.20 -12.21 13.16
CA HIS A 103 10.89 -12.38 11.88
C HIS A 103 9.91 -12.25 10.70
N PRO A 104 10.36 -11.72 9.54
CA PRO A 104 9.53 -11.64 8.36
C PRO A 104 9.04 -13.03 7.95
N PRO A 105 7.74 -13.21 7.62
CA PRO A 105 7.21 -14.53 7.29
C PRO A 105 7.72 -15.04 5.94
N GLU A 106 7.97 -16.35 5.87
CA GLU A 106 8.27 -17.08 4.64
C GLU A 106 6.98 -17.26 3.83
N GLY A 107 6.60 -16.24 3.06
CA GLY A 107 5.36 -16.26 2.29
C GLY A 107 4.83 -14.88 1.90
N PRO A 108 3.65 -14.77 1.29
CA PRO A 108 3.05 -13.46 1.00
C PRO A 108 2.97 -12.64 2.29
N LEU A 109 3.25 -11.32 2.20
CA LEU A 109 3.17 -10.43 3.36
C LEU A 109 1.75 -10.48 3.94
N PRO A 110 1.60 -10.64 5.27
CA PRO A 110 0.31 -10.54 5.91
C PRO A 110 -0.22 -9.11 5.74
N CYS A 111 -1.52 -8.96 5.53
CA CYS A 111 -2.15 -7.64 5.58
C CYS A 111 -1.98 -7.05 6.98
N LEU A 112 -1.66 -5.75 7.05
CA LEU A 112 -1.57 -5.05 8.32
C LEU A 112 -2.93 -5.02 9.03
N PRO A 113 -2.94 -5.08 10.38
CA PRO A 113 -4.16 -4.84 11.14
C PRO A 113 -4.79 -3.50 10.74
N ARG A 114 -6.12 -3.48 10.59
CA ARG A 114 -6.86 -2.34 10.02
C ARG A 114 -6.55 -1.01 10.73
N TYR A 115 -6.44 -1.03 12.06
CA TYR A 115 -6.16 0.18 12.85
C TYR A 115 -4.75 0.75 12.55
N VAL A 116 -3.76 -0.12 12.35
CA VAL A 116 -2.38 0.28 11.97
C VAL A 116 -2.37 0.82 10.55
N ALA A 117 -3.01 0.13 9.60
CA ALA A 117 -3.10 0.61 8.22
C ALA A 117 -3.80 1.97 8.13
N CYS A 118 -4.87 2.19 8.91
CA CYS A 118 -5.57 3.47 8.96
C CYS A 118 -4.70 4.60 9.54
N SER A 119 -3.97 4.35 10.63
CA SER A 119 -3.11 5.38 11.24
C SER A 119 -1.95 5.78 10.30
N LEU A 120 -1.34 4.82 9.61
CA LEU A 120 -0.28 5.08 8.64
C LEU A 120 -0.80 5.85 7.42
N ARG A 121 -1.97 5.47 6.88
CA ARG A 121 -2.61 6.21 5.77
C ARG A 121 -2.92 7.66 6.16
N ARG A 122 -3.40 7.88 7.38
CA ARG A 122 -3.65 9.23 7.92
C ARG A 122 -2.35 10.03 8.03
N ALA A 123 -1.33 9.49 8.68
CA ALA A 123 -0.03 10.14 8.82
C ALA A 123 0.59 10.47 7.44
N ARG A 124 0.41 9.59 6.46
CA ARG A 124 0.81 9.82 5.06
C ARG A 124 0.04 10.97 4.42
N ALA A 125 -1.27 10.98 4.52
CA ALA A 125 -2.10 12.06 3.98
C ALA A 125 -1.71 13.41 4.60
N GLU A 126 -1.42 13.45 5.90
CA GLU A 126 -0.94 14.63 6.60
C GLU A 126 0.44 15.09 6.08
N ARG A 127 1.38 14.17 5.83
CA ARG A 127 2.68 14.49 5.20
C ARG A 127 2.50 15.09 3.81
N ILE A 128 1.63 14.50 2.98
CA ILE A 128 1.34 14.99 1.63
C ILE A 128 0.67 16.37 1.69
N ALA A 129 -0.27 16.57 2.62
CA ALA A 129 -0.94 17.86 2.81
C ALA A 129 0.04 18.97 3.22
N ARG A 130 1.04 18.65 4.07
CA ARG A 130 2.12 19.57 4.45
C ARG A 130 3.15 19.78 3.34
N ALA A 131 3.44 18.74 2.58
CA ALA A 131 4.43 18.77 1.50
C ALA A 131 3.88 19.40 0.23
N LYS A 132 2.56 19.50 0.07
CA LYS A 132 1.94 20.36 -0.93
C LYS A 132 2.32 21.77 -0.50
N PRO A 133 3.37 22.39 -1.10
CA PRO A 133 3.69 23.75 -0.75
C PRO A 133 2.40 24.52 -0.97
N GLU A 134 2.07 25.43 -0.05
CA GLU A 134 1.05 26.43 -0.31
C GLU A 134 1.43 27.03 -1.65
N ALA A 135 0.81 26.54 -2.72
CA ALA A 135 0.81 27.14 -4.02
C ALA A 135 -0.11 28.34 -3.84
N ILE A 136 0.39 29.27 -3.04
CA ILE A 136 0.42 30.66 -3.34
C ILE A 136 -0.94 31.05 -3.91
N THR A 137 -1.89 31.20 -3.00
CA THR A 137 -2.90 32.24 -3.08
C THR A 137 -2.18 33.60 -3.17
N LEU A 138 -1.44 33.84 -4.26
CA LEU A 138 -1.28 35.16 -4.86
C LEU A 138 -2.61 35.47 -5.57
N LYS A 139 -3.69 35.55 -4.78
CA LYS A 139 -4.80 36.45 -5.07
C LYS A 139 -4.51 37.65 -4.17
N ALA A 140 -3.85 38.64 -4.75
CA ALA A 140 -4.56 39.81 -5.26
C ALA A 140 -4.88 40.79 -4.14
N ASP A 141 -3.83 41.29 -3.48
CA ASP A 141 -3.85 42.68 -3.04
C ASP A 141 -3.07 43.48 -4.08
N GLY A 142 -3.79 44.34 -4.77
CA GLY A 142 -3.33 45.01 -5.98
C GLY A 142 -2.08 45.84 -5.76
N CYS A 143 -1.11 45.66 -6.65
CA CYS A 143 -0.21 46.73 -7.02
C CYS A 143 -0.02 46.71 -8.55
N ASN A 144 -0.05 47.92 -9.10
CA ASN A 144 -0.37 48.27 -10.48
C ASN A 144 0.54 47.69 -11.58
N PRO A 145 0.04 47.61 -12.83
CA PRO A 145 0.79 47.19 -13.99
C PRO A 145 1.64 48.35 -14.51
N LEU A 146 2.96 48.28 -14.35
CA LEU A 146 3.87 49.08 -15.16
C LEU A 146 4.95 48.17 -15.74
N GLN A 147 4.76 47.88 -17.02
CA GLN A 147 5.76 47.95 -18.09
C GLN A 147 7.16 47.41 -17.75
N GLY A 148 7.45 46.21 -18.27
CA GLY A 148 8.80 45.66 -18.18
C GLY A 148 9.03 44.39 -19.00
N SER A 149 8.76 44.44 -20.30
CA SER A 149 9.56 43.80 -21.36
C SER A 149 10.22 42.43 -21.10
N LEU A 150 9.55 41.34 -21.49
CA LEU A 150 10.21 40.07 -21.89
C LEU A 150 9.48 39.40 -23.08
N ALA A 151 9.12 40.21 -24.08
CA ALA A 151 8.89 39.72 -25.43
C ALA A 151 10.25 39.45 -26.10
N SER A 152 10.86 38.30 -25.82
CA SER A 152 11.88 37.69 -26.70
C SER A 152 12.22 36.29 -26.24
N ALA A 153 12.29 35.37 -27.20
CA ALA A 153 12.79 33.99 -27.11
C ALA A 153 11.74 32.89 -26.90
N ALA A 154 10.86 32.69 -27.88
CA ALA A 154 10.34 31.35 -28.20
C ALA A 154 9.79 31.26 -29.64
N THR A 155 10.63 31.57 -30.63
CA THR A 155 10.39 31.25 -32.05
C THR A 155 11.67 30.69 -32.67
N ALA A 156 11.95 29.42 -32.42
CA ALA A 156 12.83 28.60 -33.27
C ALA A 156 12.81 27.14 -32.78
N ALA A 157 12.01 26.28 -33.43
CA ALA A 157 12.32 24.88 -33.72
C ALA A 157 11.06 24.16 -34.25
N MET A 158 10.59 24.58 -35.43
CA MET A 158 9.73 23.71 -36.24
C MET A 158 10.62 22.66 -36.92
N GLY A 159 10.67 21.46 -36.35
CA GLY A 159 11.20 20.27 -36.99
C GLY A 159 10.05 19.49 -37.62
N LYS A 160 9.96 19.57 -38.95
CA LYS A 160 9.04 18.85 -39.83
C LYS A 160 9.63 17.47 -40.14
N PRO A 161 9.05 16.33 -39.70
CA PRO A 161 9.43 15.03 -40.26
C PRO A 161 8.67 14.81 -41.56
N GLU A 162 9.44 14.72 -42.65
CA GLU A 162 8.97 14.33 -43.97
C GLU A 162 8.36 12.93 -43.96
N ALA A 163 7.23 12.82 -44.64
CA ALA A 163 6.69 11.59 -45.15
C ALA A 163 7.66 10.99 -46.18
N HIS A 164 7.87 9.67 -46.13
CA HIS A 164 7.93 8.74 -47.25
C HIS A 164 8.40 7.39 -46.70
N VAL A 165 7.66 6.31 -47.00
CA VAL A 165 8.16 5.04 -47.56
C VAL A 165 7.06 3.98 -47.50
N ALA A 166 6.65 3.57 -48.71
CA ALA A 166 6.20 2.26 -49.16
C ALA A 166 5.19 1.46 -48.31
N SER A 167 3.95 1.54 -48.79
CA SER A 167 2.97 0.46 -48.85
C SER A 167 3.62 -0.88 -49.27
N SER A 168 3.75 -1.83 -48.34
CA SER A 168 3.75 -3.26 -48.65
C SER A 168 2.58 -3.90 -47.91
N GLY A 169 1.64 -4.46 -48.69
CA GLY A 169 0.44 -5.09 -48.17
C GLY A 169 0.80 -6.37 -47.42
N PRO A 170 0.31 -6.59 -46.20
CA PRO A 170 0.42 -7.89 -45.56
C PRO A 170 -0.51 -8.87 -46.29
N MET A 171 0.06 -9.89 -46.94
CA MET A 171 -0.69 -11.08 -47.32
C MET A 171 -1.35 -11.64 -46.06
N GLN A 172 -2.68 -11.50 -45.97
CA GLN A 172 -3.48 -12.15 -44.95
C GLN A 172 -3.45 -13.65 -45.20
N VAL A 173 -2.45 -14.32 -44.63
CA VAL A 173 -2.51 -15.76 -44.41
C VAL A 173 -3.48 -15.94 -43.23
N SER A 174 -4.74 -16.24 -43.55
CA SER A 174 -5.73 -16.75 -42.58
C SER A 174 -5.26 -18.10 -42.05
N VAL A 175 -4.31 -18.06 -41.13
CA VAL A 175 -3.97 -19.21 -40.30
C VAL A 175 -5.15 -19.35 -39.34
N ALA A 176 -6.05 -20.28 -39.66
CA ALA A 176 -7.15 -20.66 -38.79
C ALA A 176 -6.58 -20.88 -37.38
N ALA A 177 -7.02 -20.04 -36.43
CA ALA A 177 -6.54 -20.09 -35.06
C ALA A 177 -6.66 -21.54 -34.55
N PRO A 178 -5.63 -22.09 -33.90
CA PRO A 178 -5.66 -23.45 -33.41
C PRO A 178 -6.95 -23.68 -32.60
N PRO A 179 -7.69 -24.78 -32.81
CA PRO A 179 -9.01 -25.02 -32.22
C PRO A 179 -9.05 -24.87 -30.68
N ALA A 180 -7.90 -24.99 -30.02
CA ALA A 180 -7.72 -24.70 -28.60
C ALA A 180 -8.05 -23.26 -28.21
N TYR A 181 -7.72 -22.26 -29.03
CA TYR A 181 -8.03 -20.85 -28.75
C TYR A 181 -9.51 -20.53 -28.92
N ALA A 182 -10.20 -21.19 -29.86
CA ALA A 182 -11.64 -21.02 -30.03
C ALA A 182 -12.42 -21.52 -28.80
N ALA A 183 -12.02 -22.66 -28.24
CA ALA A 183 -12.61 -23.19 -27.02
C ALA A 183 -12.35 -22.28 -25.80
N LEU A 184 -11.14 -21.73 -25.68
CA LEU A 184 -10.80 -20.77 -24.62
C LEU A 184 -11.63 -19.49 -24.75
N ALA A 185 -11.75 -18.93 -25.96
CA ALA A 185 -12.55 -17.74 -26.21
C ALA A 185 -14.04 -17.95 -25.86
N ALA A 186 -14.61 -19.11 -26.22
CA ALA A 186 -15.98 -19.46 -25.85
C ALA A 186 -16.16 -19.54 -24.32
N ARG A 187 -15.18 -20.08 -23.59
CA ARG A 187 -15.21 -20.16 -22.12
C ARG A 187 -15.10 -18.78 -21.47
N VAL A 188 -14.25 -17.90 -22.00
CA VAL A 188 -14.13 -16.52 -21.52
C VAL A 188 -15.45 -15.76 -21.71
N ALA A 189 -16.04 -15.84 -22.91
CA ALA A 189 -17.34 -15.22 -23.21
C ALA A 189 -18.46 -15.73 -22.29
N HIS A 190 -18.46 -17.03 -21.96
CA HIS A 190 -19.42 -17.60 -21.00
C HIS A 190 -19.24 -17.04 -19.58
N LEU A 191 -17.99 -16.96 -19.10
CA LEU A 191 -17.68 -16.41 -17.78
C LEU A 191 -18.01 -14.92 -17.66
N GLU A 192 -17.82 -14.14 -18.72
CA GLU A 192 -18.21 -12.74 -18.78
C GLU A 192 -19.73 -12.57 -18.68
N LEU A 193 -20.49 -13.40 -19.39
CA LEU A 193 -21.95 -13.41 -19.31
C LEU A 193 -22.42 -13.75 -17.88
N GLN A 194 -21.81 -14.76 -17.25
CA GLN A 194 -22.14 -15.16 -15.89
C GLN A 194 -21.80 -14.05 -14.87
N ASN A 195 -20.63 -13.40 -15.00
CA ASN A 195 -20.28 -12.24 -14.17
C ASN A 195 -21.26 -11.07 -14.34
N LYS A 196 -21.72 -10.82 -15.56
CA LYS A 196 -22.75 -9.81 -15.85
C LYS A 196 -24.08 -10.15 -15.17
N GLN A 197 -24.47 -11.42 -15.16
CA GLN A 197 -25.68 -11.88 -14.45
C GLN A 197 -25.54 -11.72 -12.93
N LEU A 198 -24.41 -12.11 -12.34
CA LEU A 198 -24.14 -11.97 -10.91
C LEU A 198 -24.17 -10.49 -10.47
N ARG A 199 -23.59 -9.59 -11.26
CA ARG A 199 -23.65 -8.13 -11.00
C ARG A 199 -25.09 -7.61 -10.99
N LYS A 200 -25.95 -8.08 -11.91
CA LYS A 200 -27.38 -7.73 -11.90
C LYS A 200 -28.09 -8.25 -10.64
N GLN A 201 -27.84 -9.51 -10.26
CA GLN A 201 -28.43 -10.10 -9.06
C GLN A 201 -28.03 -9.36 -7.78
N LEU A 202 -26.76 -8.97 -7.64
CA LEU A 202 -26.28 -8.19 -6.49
C LEU A 202 -26.96 -6.81 -6.42
N LEU A 203 -27.17 -6.17 -7.56
CA LEU A 203 -27.85 -4.87 -7.62
C LEU A 203 -29.33 -4.99 -7.24
N GLU A 204 -30.01 -6.04 -7.71
CA GLU A 204 -31.40 -6.35 -7.32
C GLU A 204 -31.51 -6.70 -5.83
N ALA A 205 -30.59 -7.50 -5.29
CA ALA A 205 -30.55 -7.84 -3.87
C ALA A 205 -30.36 -6.59 -3.00
N ARG A 206 -29.47 -5.68 -3.41
CA ARG A 206 -29.29 -4.39 -2.74
C ARG A 206 -30.56 -3.55 -2.78
N LYS A 207 -31.20 -3.43 -3.94
CA LYS A 207 -32.48 -2.70 -4.08
C LYS A 207 -33.60 -3.32 -3.23
N ARG A 208 -33.63 -4.64 -3.07
CA ARG A 208 -34.53 -5.33 -2.14
C ARG A 208 -34.20 -4.99 -0.69
N SER A 209 -32.93 -5.00 -0.30
CA SER A 209 -32.51 -4.63 1.06
C SER A 209 -32.83 -3.18 1.41
N GLU A 210 -32.69 -2.24 0.46
CA GLU A 210 -33.02 -0.83 0.65
C GLU A 210 -34.53 -0.61 0.80
N ARG A 211 -35.35 -1.40 0.09
CA ARG A 211 -36.81 -1.39 0.26
C ARG A 211 -37.24 -1.97 1.60
N SER A 212 -36.60 -3.04 2.07
CA SER A 212 -36.92 -3.66 3.38
C SER A 212 -36.38 -2.85 4.56
N ALA A 213 -35.27 -2.12 4.38
CA ALA A 213 -34.69 -1.25 5.40
C ALA A 213 -35.38 0.12 5.49
N SER A 214 -36.50 0.32 4.77
CA SER A 214 -37.27 1.56 4.85
C SER A 214 -37.68 1.81 6.32
N PRO A 215 -37.32 2.96 6.91
CA PRO A 215 -37.49 3.26 8.33
C PRO A 215 -38.96 3.42 8.79
N ALA A 216 -39.92 3.16 7.90
CA ALA A 216 -41.35 3.26 8.19
C ALA A 216 -41.85 2.26 9.26
N ALA A 217 -41.10 1.18 9.54
CA ALA A 217 -41.48 0.19 10.55
C ALA A 217 -40.98 0.50 11.99
N CYS A 218 -40.13 1.51 12.19
CA CYS A 218 -39.58 1.84 13.52
C CYS A 218 -40.35 2.94 14.28
N ARG A 219 -41.60 3.26 13.90
CA ARG A 219 -42.40 4.33 14.54
C ARG A 219 -43.48 3.86 15.52
N SER A 220 -43.54 2.58 15.92
CA SER A 220 -44.55 2.10 16.90
C SER A 220 -43.98 1.36 18.12
N VAL A 221 -42.93 1.88 18.74
CA VAL A 221 -42.69 1.61 20.17
C VAL A 221 -42.59 2.95 20.88
N ALA A 222 -43.74 3.62 20.94
CA ALA A 222 -43.95 4.70 21.89
C ALA A 222 -43.88 4.13 23.30
N ALA A 223 -43.07 4.79 24.13
CA ALA A 223 -43.22 4.93 25.57
C ALA A 223 -43.38 3.63 26.41
N ARG A 224 -42.25 3.11 26.91
CA ARG A 224 -42.23 2.54 28.26
C ARG A 224 -41.45 3.49 29.18
N PRO A 225 -42.10 4.10 30.19
CA PRO A 225 -41.44 4.97 31.13
C PRO A 225 -40.50 4.19 32.04
N HIS A 226 -39.40 4.85 32.34
CA HIS A 226 -38.27 4.43 33.13
C HIS A 226 -38.70 4.25 34.60
N THR A 227 -38.49 3.06 35.16
CA THR A 227 -38.42 2.86 36.62
C THR A 227 -36.96 2.86 37.05
N PRO A 228 -36.52 3.79 37.92
CA PRO A 228 -35.19 3.76 38.49
C PRO A 228 -35.26 3.01 39.82
N ARG A 229 -34.83 1.75 39.89
CA ARG A 229 -34.54 1.12 41.20
C ARG A 229 -33.84 -0.21 41.05
N GLY A 230 -32.71 -0.34 41.74
CA GLY A 230 -32.13 -1.65 42.03
C GLY A 230 -30.62 -1.61 42.05
N ALA A 231 -30.07 -1.11 43.15
CA ALA A 231 -28.74 -1.48 43.60
C ALA A 231 -28.67 -3.02 43.65
N PHE A 232 -27.77 -3.61 42.86
CA PHE A 232 -27.36 -5.00 43.06
C PHE A 232 -25.88 -5.03 43.38
N THR A 233 -25.67 -5.54 44.58
CA THR A 233 -24.44 -5.89 45.26
C THR A 233 -23.53 -6.76 44.42
N ALA A 234 -22.23 -6.50 44.60
CA ALA A 234 -21.13 -7.35 44.25
C ALA A 234 -21.34 -8.80 44.72
N VAL A 235 -21.16 -9.76 43.81
CA VAL A 235 -20.83 -11.16 44.11
C VAL A 235 -19.82 -11.62 43.06
N PRO A 236 -18.62 -12.09 43.43
CA PRO A 236 -17.67 -12.69 42.51
C PRO A 236 -17.98 -14.19 42.35
N PRO A 237 -18.05 -14.74 41.12
CA PRO A 237 -18.00 -16.18 40.95
C PRO A 237 -16.55 -16.65 40.81
N GLU A 238 -16.16 -17.33 41.88
CA GLU A 238 -15.16 -18.37 42.03
C GLU A 238 -14.94 -19.24 40.77
N ALA A 239 -13.67 -19.61 40.55
CA ALA A 239 -13.20 -20.49 39.50
C ALA A 239 -13.85 -21.89 39.55
N PRO A 240 -13.81 -22.62 38.43
CA PRO A 240 -13.25 -23.97 38.55
C PRO A 240 -12.06 -24.18 37.61
N ALA A 241 -10.95 -24.58 38.22
CA ALA A 241 -9.84 -25.25 37.58
C ALA A 241 -10.35 -26.53 36.91
N VAL A 242 -10.22 -26.63 35.59
CA VAL A 242 -10.33 -27.89 34.87
C VAL A 242 -8.98 -28.15 34.23
N GLY A 243 -8.22 -29.04 34.88
CA GLY A 243 -7.04 -29.62 34.30
C GLY A 243 -7.42 -30.51 33.12
N PHE A 244 -6.76 -30.28 31.98
CA PHE A 244 -6.60 -31.29 30.95
C PHE A 244 -5.12 -31.40 30.63
N ALA A 245 -4.46 -32.27 31.40
CA ALA A 245 -3.19 -32.85 31.02
C ALA A 245 -3.45 -33.87 29.91
N ALA A 246 -3.19 -33.49 28.66
CA ALA A 246 -3.02 -34.44 27.56
C ALA A 246 -1.52 -34.49 27.23
N ALA A 247 -0.81 -35.35 27.95
CA ALA A 247 0.49 -35.84 27.54
C ALA A 247 0.29 -36.72 26.30
N VAL A 248 0.60 -36.18 25.12
CA VAL A 248 0.81 -36.99 23.92
C VAL A 248 2.31 -37.20 23.79
N THR A 249 2.70 -38.39 24.21
CA THR A 249 4.01 -39.00 24.05
C THR A 249 4.23 -39.43 22.59
N ALA A 250 5.47 -39.22 22.12
CA ALA A 250 6.19 -39.88 21.02
C ALA A 250 6.03 -39.34 19.57
N PRO A 251 6.99 -39.63 18.65
CA PRO A 251 8.32 -40.24 18.82
C PRO A 251 9.48 -39.41 18.26
N ALA A 252 10.69 -39.73 18.75
CA ALA A 252 11.97 -39.32 18.19
C ALA A 252 12.14 -39.81 16.73
N PRO A 253 12.73 -39.01 15.82
CA PRO A 253 13.32 -39.54 14.61
C PRO A 253 14.75 -40.01 14.89
N SER A 254 14.92 -41.31 14.67
CA SER A 254 16.19 -42.03 14.70
C SER A 254 17.23 -41.37 13.79
N GLU A 255 18.43 -41.24 14.35
CA GLU A 255 19.68 -41.12 13.61
C GLU A 255 19.82 -42.32 12.67
N THR A 256 20.05 -42.09 11.38
CA THR A 256 20.78 -43.04 10.53
C THR A 256 21.49 -42.26 9.44
N GLY A 257 22.78 -42.58 9.28
CA GLY A 257 23.74 -41.70 8.63
C GLY A 257 23.65 -41.62 7.11
N ALA A 258 24.36 -40.63 6.58
CA ALA A 258 25.39 -40.85 5.57
C ALA A 258 26.12 -39.53 5.35
N ALA A 259 27.33 -39.44 5.88
CA ALA A 259 28.28 -38.39 5.53
C ALA A 259 28.89 -38.71 4.15
N PRO A 260 28.80 -37.82 3.14
CA PRO A 260 29.72 -37.86 2.02
C PRO A 260 31.04 -37.19 2.44
N VAL A 261 32.07 -38.02 2.56
CA VAL A 261 33.48 -37.63 2.50
C VAL A 261 33.70 -36.91 1.17
N VAL A 262 34.01 -35.61 1.23
CA VAL A 262 34.50 -34.84 0.07
C VAL A 262 35.97 -34.48 0.34
N PRO A 263 36.89 -34.76 -0.59
CA PRO A 263 38.32 -34.69 -0.35
C PRO A 263 38.86 -33.26 -0.31
N ALA A 264 39.89 -33.12 0.52
CA ALA A 264 40.72 -31.94 0.70
C ALA A 264 41.25 -31.37 -0.63
N ALA A 265 40.94 -30.10 -0.88
CA ALA A 265 41.59 -29.30 -1.92
C ALA A 265 42.27 -28.09 -1.25
N ASN A 266 43.56 -28.29 -0.99
CA ASN A 266 44.66 -27.37 -1.30
C ASN A 266 44.48 -25.88 -0.96
N VAL A 267 44.99 -25.49 0.20
CA VAL A 267 45.22 -24.10 0.62
C VAL A 267 46.64 -23.69 0.19
N PRO A 268 46.83 -22.72 -0.72
CA PRO A 268 48.11 -22.02 -0.80
C PRO A 268 48.15 -20.91 0.26
N ALA A 269 49.06 -21.09 1.20
CA ALA A 269 49.50 -20.09 2.16
C ALA A 269 49.90 -18.79 1.43
N ARG A 270 49.21 -17.69 1.75
CA ARG A 270 49.68 -16.34 1.40
C ARG A 270 49.87 -15.54 2.68
N LEU A 271 51.15 -15.42 3.04
CA LEU A 271 51.69 -14.46 3.99
C LEU A 271 51.10 -13.07 3.76
N GLN A 272 50.50 -12.48 4.79
CA GLN A 272 50.38 -11.03 4.89
C GLN A 272 51.09 -10.54 6.16
N PRO A 273 51.93 -9.49 6.05
CA PRO A 273 52.68 -8.94 7.16
C PRO A 273 51.82 -8.02 8.04
N ALA A 274 52.17 -8.00 9.33
CA ALA A 274 51.65 -7.10 10.34
C ALA A 274 51.92 -5.62 10.01
N PRO A 275 50.99 -4.72 10.39
CA PRO A 275 51.36 -3.36 10.76
C PRO A 275 51.05 -3.07 12.24
N THR A 276 52.14 -2.98 12.99
CA THR A 276 52.51 -1.91 13.95
C THR A 276 51.37 -1.09 14.57
N ALA A 277 51.22 -1.25 15.88
CA ALA A 277 50.49 -0.34 16.76
C ALA A 277 51.11 1.08 16.76
N PRO A 278 50.29 2.11 17.03
CA PRO A 278 50.78 3.23 17.82
C PRO A 278 49.97 3.45 19.12
N SER A 279 50.77 3.83 20.12
CA SER A 279 50.50 4.19 21.49
C SER A 279 49.31 5.13 21.74
N LEU A 280 48.48 4.73 22.70
CA LEU A 280 48.41 5.33 24.05
C LEU A 280 48.73 6.83 24.17
N GLU A 281 47.70 7.70 24.12
CA GLU A 281 47.69 8.98 24.85
C GLU A 281 46.29 9.30 25.44
N LYS A 282 46.26 9.25 26.78
CA LYS A 282 45.51 9.94 27.84
C LYS A 282 44.07 10.49 27.63
N PRO A 283 43.19 10.34 28.65
CA PRO A 283 41.85 10.92 28.70
C PRO A 283 41.86 12.37 29.22
N VAL A 284 41.18 13.27 28.51
CA VAL A 284 40.76 14.58 29.03
C VAL A 284 39.28 14.49 29.40
N THR A 285 39.06 14.51 30.71
CA THR A 285 37.76 14.65 31.36
C THR A 285 37.20 16.03 31.06
N ALA A 286 36.29 16.13 30.09
CA ALA A 286 35.45 17.31 29.90
C ALA A 286 34.03 16.95 30.34
N SER A 287 33.68 17.34 31.57
CA SER A 287 32.30 17.39 32.06
C SER A 287 31.49 18.32 31.15
N HIS A 288 30.61 17.75 30.34
CA HIS A 288 29.54 18.47 29.67
C HIS A 288 28.23 18.21 30.42
N PRO A 289 27.50 19.26 30.84
CA PRO A 289 26.23 19.11 31.52
C PRO A 289 25.17 18.54 30.58
N MET A 290 24.52 17.46 31.03
CA MET A 290 23.32 16.88 30.43
C MET A 290 22.23 17.96 30.28
N PRO A 291 21.66 18.18 29.09
CA PRO A 291 20.38 18.88 29.00
C PRO A 291 19.30 17.96 29.59
N GLU A 292 18.66 18.43 30.66
CA GLU A 292 17.42 17.86 31.17
C GLU A 292 16.39 17.82 30.03
N ILE A 293 16.19 16.62 29.48
CA ILE A 293 15.07 16.36 28.58
C ILE A 293 13.84 16.30 29.48
N HIS A 294 13.14 17.43 29.60
CA HIS A 294 11.82 17.47 30.18
C HIS A 294 10.95 16.42 29.50
N ALA A 295 10.53 15.41 30.27
CA ALA A 295 9.49 14.47 29.91
C ALA A 295 8.19 15.27 29.69
N GLY A 296 7.99 15.69 28.44
CA GLY A 296 6.77 16.32 27.98
C GLY A 296 5.62 15.32 28.02
N VAL A 297 4.74 15.53 29.01
CA VAL A 297 3.28 15.40 28.95
C VAL A 297 2.79 14.30 28.01
N SER A 298 2.44 13.15 28.59
CA SER A 298 1.51 12.20 27.98
C SER A 298 0.23 12.94 27.55
N GLU A 299 0.06 13.14 26.25
CA GLU A 299 -1.24 13.50 25.70
C GLU A 299 -2.23 12.36 25.99
N PRO A 300 -3.44 12.67 26.48
CA PRO A 300 -4.47 11.67 26.64
C PRO A 300 -4.88 11.16 25.25
N PHE A 301 -4.58 9.89 25.00
CA PHE A 301 -5.15 9.10 23.91
C PHE A 301 -6.68 9.29 23.88
N GLN A 302 -7.17 10.16 23.00
CA GLN A 302 -8.57 10.20 22.62
C GLN A 302 -8.86 8.97 21.76
N HIS A 303 -9.14 7.86 22.43
CA HIS A 303 -9.82 6.73 21.83
C HIS A 303 -11.28 7.11 21.58
N GLY A 304 -11.68 7.09 20.31
CA GLY A 304 -13.08 6.95 19.94
C GLY A 304 -13.52 7.93 18.87
N LEU A 305 -14.09 7.39 17.79
CA LEU A 305 -14.76 8.09 16.70
C LEU A 305 -13.85 8.60 15.58
N CYS A 306 -13.26 7.70 14.78
CA CYS A 306 -12.83 8.03 13.41
C CYS A 306 -12.57 6.76 12.58
N ILE A 307 -13.58 5.89 12.41
CA ILE A 307 -13.46 4.70 11.54
C ILE A 307 -14.50 4.71 10.39
N SER A 308 -15.60 5.47 10.51
CA SER A 308 -16.65 5.55 9.48
C SER A 308 -16.56 6.80 8.59
N GLU A 309 -16.11 7.95 9.09
CA GLU A 309 -16.20 9.19 8.32
C GLU A 309 -15.13 9.32 7.22
N PHE A 310 -13.95 8.72 7.41
CA PHE A 310 -12.84 8.89 6.46
C PHE A 310 -13.00 8.06 5.16
N CYS A 311 -13.70 6.91 5.21
CA CYS A 311 -14.08 6.22 3.97
C CYS A 311 -15.19 6.97 3.23
N MET A 312 -16.05 7.71 3.95
CA MET A 312 -17.13 8.49 3.33
C MET A 312 -16.61 9.76 2.66
N THR A 313 -15.56 10.40 3.17
CA THR A 313 -15.00 11.62 2.57
C THR A 313 -14.28 11.34 1.25
N GLU A 314 -13.52 10.25 1.15
CA GLU A 314 -12.81 9.88 -0.08
C GLU A 314 -13.79 9.46 -1.20
N ILE A 315 -14.90 8.80 -0.84
CA ILE A 315 -16.00 8.49 -1.77
C ILE A 315 -16.75 9.77 -2.17
N SER A 316 -16.99 10.69 -1.22
CA SER A 316 -17.70 11.94 -1.49
C SER A 316 -16.91 12.87 -2.42
N LEU A 317 -15.58 12.91 -2.28
CA LEU A 317 -14.71 13.71 -3.16
C LEU A 317 -14.75 13.19 -4.60
N LYS A 318 -14.64 11.87 -4.80
CA LYS A 318 -14.76 11.23 -6.13
C LYS A 318 -16.16 11.37 -6.73
N LEU A 319 -17.19 11.35 -5.90
CA LEU A 319 -18.57 11.57 -6.35
C LEU A 319 -18.80 13.02 -6.79
N HIS A 320 -18.11 13.99 -6.17
CA HIS A 320 -18.19 15.40 -6.55
C HIS A 320 -17.43 15.68 -7.85
N GLU A 321 -16.26 15.06 -8.06
CA GLU A 321 -15.55 15.10 -9.35
C GLU A 321 -16.39 14.48 -10.48
N LEU A 322 -17.00 13.31 -10.25
CA LEU A 322 -17.88 12.69 -11.24
C LEU A 322 -19.10 13.56 -11.57
N LYS A 323 -19.70 14.24 -10.58
CA LYS A 323 -20.80 15.19 -10.81
C LYS A 323 -20.39 16.43 -11.60
N ALA A 324 -19.13 16.87 -11.49
CA ALA A 324 -18.62 18.00 -12.25
C ALA A 324 -18.40 17.63 -13.72
N VAL A 325 -17.95 16.40 -14.00
CA VAL A 325 -17.75 15.89 -15.37
C VAL A 325 -19.08 15.62 -16.08
N LEU A 326 -20.11 15.18 -15.35
CA LEU A 326 -21.45 14.87 -15.90
C LEU A 326 -22.39 16.07 -16.13
N LYS A 327 -21.92 17.31 -15.89
CA LYS A 327 -22.69 18.55 -16.12
C LYS A 327 -22.37 19.25 -17.45
N LEU A 328 -21.68 18.55 -18.35
CA LEU A 328 -21.54 18.89 -19.78
C LEU A 328 -22.63 18.17 -20.58
#